data_AF-A0A354J3R8-F1
#
_entry.id   AF-A0A354J3R8-F1
#
_cell.length_a   1.000
_cell.length_b   1.000
_cell.length_c   1.000
_cell.angle_alpha   90.00
_cell.angle_beta   90.00
_cell.angle_gamma   90.00
#
_symmetry.space_group_name_H-M   'P 1'
#
loop_
_entity.id
_entity.type
_entity.pdbx_description
1 polymer ?
#
loop_
_entity_poly.entity_id
_entity_poly.type
_entity_poly.pdbx_seq_one_letter_code
_entity_poly.pdbx_strand_id
1 'polypeptide(L)'
;KLSWYSLLFIYIGITATLFIGRFFNIKLKYFNWRLTSRSFLLIFIVSIVENISRNIISKVLSAGIYPSSMFRLNSLNSLPIFLLNALFNAAYPGIFEEVLYRGFLISGLKGIGLSDEKCNVIQSIIFGIAHVMSWGAAPKAFILYTAAQAMAGYLLGKVYFKTKSLTPCILLHGLMNVI
;
A
#
# COMPACT_ATOMS: atom_id res chain seq x y z
N LYS A 1 1.68 22.68 -1.10
CA LYS A 1 3.14 22.87 -1.28
C LYS A 1 3.82 21.59 -0.82
N LEU A 2 4.62 20.94 -1.68
CA LEU A 2 5.44 19.81 -1.25
C LEU A 2 6.47 20.30 -0.23
N SER A 3 6.57 19.65 0.93
CA SER A 3 7.56 20.01 1.94
C SER A 3 8.93 19.42 1.57
N TRP A 4 10.01 20.03 2.03
CA TRP A 4 11.36 19.46 1.91
C TRP A 4 11.47 18.06 2.50
N TYR A 5 10.73 17.78 3.58
CA TYR A 5 10.64 16.45 4.19
C TYR A 5 10.03 15.42 3.23
N SER A 6 8.97 15.79 2.50
CA SER A 6 8.31 14.91 1.53
C SER A 6 9.26 14.52 0.38
N LEU A 7 10.08 15.47 -0.09
CA LEU A 7 11.12 15.19 -1.09
C LEU A 7 12.19 14.25 -0.52
N LEU A 8 12.66 14.52 0.70
CA LEU A 8 13.68 13.69 1.37
C LEU A 8 13.22 12.23 1.51
N PHE A 9 11.97 11.99 1.90
CA PHE A 9 11.42 10.63 2.01
C PHE A 9 11.38 9.89 0.67
N ILE A 10 11.00 10.57 -0.42
CA ILE A 10 11.09 10.01 -1.77
C ILE A 10 12.53 9.60 -2.11
N TYR A 11 13.49 10.50 -1.86
CA TYR A 11 14.90 10.21 -2.12
C TYR A 11 15.39 9.01 -1.30
N ILE A 12 15.04 8.94 -0.02
CA ILE A 12 15.40 7.81 0.85
C ILE A 12 14.77 6.51 0.34
N GLY A 13 13.48 6.51 -0.01
CA GLY A 13 12.79 5.33 -0.54
C GLY A 13 13.44 4.82 -1.83
N ILE A 14 13.72 5.71 -2.79
CA ILE A 14 14.36 5.34 -4.06
C ILE A 14 15.77 4.81 -3.81
N THR A 15 16.59 5.52 -3.03
CA THR A 15 17.98 5.10 -2.75
C THR A 15 18.03 3.77 -1.99
N ALA A 16 17.16 3.57 -1.00
CA ALA A 16 17.03 2.30 -0.28
C ALA A 16 16.62 1.16 -1.22
N THR A 17 15.68 1.38 -2.14
CA THR A 17 15.28 0.37 -3.15
C THR A 17 16.47 -0.06 -3.99
N LEU A 18 17.22 0.92 -4.51
CA LEU A 18 18.38 0.66 -5.38
C LEU A 18 19.51 -0.02 -4.60
N PHE A 19 19.76 0.39 -3.35
CA PHE A 19 20.75 -0.21 -2.47
C PHE A 19 20.41 -1.68 -2.17
N ILE A 20 19.17 -1.98 -1.75
CA ILE A 20 18.71 -3.34 -1.46
C ILE A 20 18.81 -4.20 -2.72
N GLY A 21 18.35 -3.69 -3.87
CA GLY A 21 18.48 -4.38 -5.15
C GLY A 21 19.94 -4.70 -5.49
N ARG A 22 20.86 -3.74 -5.28
CA ARG A 22 22.30 -3.96 -5.53
C ARG A 22 22.92 -4.95 -4.56
N PHE A 23 22.56 -4.88 -3.27
CA PHE A 23 23.07 -5.73 -2.20
C PHE A 23 22.70 -7.21 -2.42
N PHE A 24 21.45 -7.48 -2.78
CA PHE A 24 20.97 -8.83 -3.09
C PHE A 24 21.13 -9.24 -4.57
N ASN A 25 21.79 -8.41 -5.39
CA ASN A 25 21.96 -8.61 -6.84
C ASN A 25 20.63 -8.80 -7.60
N ILE A 26 19.55 -8.19 -7.12
CA ILE A 26 18.23 -8.20 -7.75
C ILE A 26 18.07 -6.94 -8.61
N LYS A 27 17.88 -7.13 -9.93
CA LYS A 27 17.67 -6.02 -10.87
C LYS A 27 16.19 -5.74 -11.04
N LEU A 28 15.78 -4.48 -10.94
CA LEU A 28 14.38 -4.06 -11.08
C LEU A 28 13.75 -4.46 -12.43
N LYS A 29 14.56 -4.62 -13.48
CA LYS A 29 14.12 -5.10 -14.80
C LYS A 29 13.59 -6.54 -14.80
N TYR A 30 13.85 -7.31 -13.74
CA TYR A 30 13.34 -8.68 -13.61
C TYR A 30 11.88 -8.73 -13.14
N PHE A 31 11.38 -7.63 -12.58
CA PHE A 31 9.96 -7.52 -12.25
C PHE A 31 9.14 -7.17 -13.49
N ASN A 32 7.90 -7.65 -13.50
CA ASN A 32 6.94 -7.26 -14.50
C ASN A 32 6.27 -5.94 -14.09
N TRP A 33 6.25 -4.99 -15.02
CA TRP A 33 5.71 -3.65 -14.86
C TRP A 33 4.48 -3.41 -15.76
N ARG A 34 3.96 -4.45 -16.41
CA ARG A 34 2.86 -4.32 -17.37
C ARG A 34 1.56 -3.96 -16.66
N LEU A 35 0.84 -3.00 -17.22
CA LEU A 35 -0.55 -2.69 -16.88
C LEU A 35 -1.45 -3.15 -18.03
N THR A 36 -2.33 -4.11 -17.76
CA THR A 36 -3.34 -4.61 -18.72
C THR A 36 -4.71 -4.01 -18.42
N SER A 37 -5.61 -3.98 -19.39
CA SER A 37 -6.99 -3.50 -19.18
C SER A 37 -7.73 -4.31 -18.09
N ARG A 38 -7.45 -5.63 -18.00
CA ARG A 38 -8.02 -6.49 -16.95
C ARG A 38 -7.50 -6.11 -15.56
N SER A 39 -6.20 -5.87 -15.42
CA SER A 39 -5.62 -5.41 -14.16
C SER A 39 -6.08 -3.98 -13.82
N PHE A 40 -6.28 -3.12 -14.82
CA PHE A 40 -6.82 -1.78 -14.61
C PHE A 40 -8.26 -1.82 -14.08
N LEU A 41 -9.11 -2.65 -14.69
CA LEU A 41 -10.48 -2.89 -14.19
C LEU A 41 -10.48 -3.45 -12.76
N LEU A 42 -9.56 -4.36 -12.45
CA LEU A 42 -9.39 -4.89 -11.09
C LEU A 42 -9.07 -3.78 -10.09
N ILE A 43 -8.11 -2.89 -10.39
CA ILE A 43 -7.76 -1.75 -9.54
C ILE A 43 -8.99 -0.89 -9.29
N PHE A 44 -9.76 -0.58 -10.33
CA PHE A 44 -10.96 0.24 -10.24
C PHE A 44 -12.03 -0.39 -9.35
N ILE A 45 -12.35 -1.67 -9.57
CA ILE A 45 -13.34 -2.40 -8.76
C ILE A 45 -12.90 -2.46 -7.30
N VAL A 46 -11.65 -2.82 -7.04
CA VAL A 46 -11.13 -2.94 -5.67
C VAL A 46 -11.16 -1.57 -4.98
N SER A 47 -10.79 -0.49 -5.66
CA SER A 47 -10.84 0.87 -5.10
C SER A 47 -12.25 1.29 -4.73
N ILE A 48 -13.27 0.94 -5.53
CA ILE A 48 -14.68 1.21 -5.21
C ILE A 48 -15.11 0.43 -3.96
N VAL A 49 -14.83 -0.88 -3.92
CA VAL A 49 -15.21 -1.73 -2.79
C VAL A 49 -14.53 -1.25 -1.50
N GLU A 50 -13.27 -0.86 -1.60
CA GLU A 50 -12.49 -0.34 -0.48
C GLU A 50 -13.07 0.97 0.06
N ASN A 51 -13.40 1.92 -0.84
CA ASN A 51 -14.06 3.17 -0.48
C ASN A 51 -15.44 2.91 0.18
N ILE A 52 -16.25 2.02 -0.38
CA ILE A 52 -17.55 1.65 0.22
C ILE A 52 -17.35 1.04 1.62
N SER A 53 -16.39 0.13 1.76
CA SER A 53 -16.08 -0.53 3.04
C SER A 53 -15.66 0.48 4.10
N ARG A 54 -14.77 1.42 3.75
CA ARG A 54 -14.34 2.53 4.61
C ARG A 54 -15.52 3.39 5.05
N ASN A 55 -16.40 3.75 4.12
CA ASN A 55 -17.60 4.54 4.42
C ASN A 55 -18.60 3.83 5.35
N ILE A 56 -18.71 2.50 5.25
CA ILE A 56 -19.56 1.71 6.15
C ILE A 56 -18.91 1.65 7.54
N ILE A 57 -17.62 1.30 7.61
CA ILE A 57 -16.88 1.18 8.87
C ILE A 57 -16.89 2.51 9.62
N SER A 58 -16.68 3.64 8.93
CA SER A 58 -16.67 4.96 9.54
C SER A 58 -18.02 5.31 10.16
N LYS A 59 -19.13 5.03 9.46
CA LYS A 59 -20.49 5.23 9.97
C LYS A 59 -20.75 4.36 11.21
N VAL A 60 -20.39 3.08 11.17
CA VAL A 60 -20.56 2.14 12.29
C VAL A 60 -19.75 2.59 13.52
N LEU A 61 -18.48 2.97 13.33
CA LEU A 61 -17.62 3.42 14.44
C LEU A 61 -18.04 4.78 15.02
N SER A 62 -18.55 5.68 14.17
CA SER A 62 -19.07 7.00 14.57
C SER A 62 -20.43 6.93 15.26
N ALA A 63 -21.26 5.93 14.94
CA ALA A 63 -22.49 5.63 15.66
C ALA A 63 -22.23 4.93 17.01
N GLY A 64 -21.03 4.35 17.17
CA GLY A 64 -20.62 3.59 18.34
C GLY A 64 -20.03 4.46 19.45
N ILE A 65 -18.77 4.89 19.36
CA ILE A 65 -18.01 5.42 20.52
C ILE A 65 -16.88 6.39 20.10
N TYR A 66 -16.50 6.47 18.82
CA TYR A 66 -15.32 7.23 18.39
C TYR A 66 -15.69 8.52 17.64
N PRO A 67 -15.10 9.67 17.98
CA PRO A 67 -15.41 10.92 17.30
C PRO A 67 -15.07 10.79 15.81
N SER A 68 -16.07 11.13 14.98
CA SER A 68 -16.04 11.16 13.50
C SER A 68 -14.85 11.93 12.91
N SER A 69 -14.14 12.71 13.72
CA SER A 69 -12.88 13.37 13.39
C SER A 69 -11.73 12.42 13.05
N MET A 70 -11.80 11.14 13.42
CA MET A 70 -10.78 10.12 13.12
C MET A 70 -10.93 9.53 11.71
N PHE A 71 -12.12 9.67 11.12
CA PHE A 71 -12.44 9.21 9.77
C PHE A 71 -12.94 10.41 8.95
N ARG A 72 -12.14 11.48 8.91
CA ARG A 72 -12.43 12.61 8.04
C ARG A 72 -12.28 12.15 6.59
N LEU A 73 -13.41 11.94 5.92
CA LEU A 73 -13.50 12.14 4.48
C LEU A 73 -12.97 13.54 4.21
N ASN A 74 -11.72 13.65 3.73
CA ASN A 74 -11.19 14.94 3.34
C ASN A 74 -12.11 15.51 2.26
N SER A 75 -12.64 16.70 2.57
CA SER A 75 -13.57 17.47 1.75
C SER A 75 -13.14 17.49 0.29
N LEU A 76 -14.06 17.15 -0.61
CA LEU A 76 -14.13 17.48 -2.05
C LEU A 76 -12.86 18.13 -2.62
N ASN A 77 -11.77 17.38 -2.72
CA ASN A 77 -10.65 17.78 -3.57
C ASN A 77 -11.18 17.79 -5.00
N SER A 78 -10.95 18.86 -5.75
CA SER A 78 -11.25 18.85 -7.19
C SER A 78 -10.56 17.64 -7.83
N LEU A 79 -11.18 17.04 -8.86
CA LEU A 79 -10.63 15.87 -9.54
C LEU A 79 -9.13 15.99 -9.87
N PRO A 80 -8.61 17.15 -10.33
CA PRO A 80 -7.17 17.33 -10.54
C PRO A 80 -6.32 17.17 -9.28
N ILE A 81 -6.77 17.67 -8.12
CA ILE A 81 -6.03 17.56 -6.86
C ILE A 81 -6.02 16.12 -6.37
N PHE A 82 -7.15 15.41 -6.50
CA PHE A 82 -7.22 13.98 -6.19
C PHE A 82 -6.22 13.18 -7.03
N LEU A 83 -6.21 13.39 -8.35
CA LEU A 83 -5.30 12.70 -9.26
C LEU A 83 -3.83 13.02 -8.96
N LEU A 84 -3.52 14.28 -8.66
CA LEU A 84 -2.17 14.69 -8.30
C LEU A 84 -1.69 13.99 -7.01
N ASN A 85 -2.55 13.93 -5.99
CA ASN A 85 -2.25 13.23 -4.75
C ASN A 85 -2.09 11.72 -4.96
N ALA A 86 -2.91 11.11 -5.82
CA ALA A 86 -2.82 9.68 -6.12
C ALA A 86 -1.50 9.36 -6.83
N LEU A 87 -1.09 10.20 -7.80
CA LEU A 87 0.22 10.07 -8.46
C LEU A 87 1.37 10.23 -7.48
N PHE A 88 1.28 11.20 -6.56
CA PHE A 88 2.29 11.41 -5.55
C PHE A 88 2.42 10.20 -4.62
N ASN A 89 1.30 9.69 -4.10
CA ASN A 89 1.27 8.52 -3.22
C ASN A 89 1.67 7.23 -3.94
N ALA A 90 1.42 7.12 -5.25
CA ALA A 90 1.92 6.03 -6.07
C ALA A 90 3.44 6.11 -6.24
N ALA A 91 4.01 7.31 -6.45
CA ALA A 91 5.46 7.50 -6.53
C ALA A 91 6.15 7.22 -5.18
N TYR A 92 5.57 7.70 -4.08
CA TYR A 92 5.98 7.38 -2.72
C TYR A 92 4.79 7.53 -1.75
N PRO A 93 4.47 6.53 -0.93
CA PRO A 93 5.25 5.32 -0.66
C PRO A 93 5.10 4.18 -1.69
N GLY A 94 4.15 4.25 -2.63
CA GLY A 94 3.75 3.14 -3.50
C GLY A 94 4.91 2.38 -4.16
N ILE A 95 5.74 3.03 -4.99
CA ILE A 95 6.86 2.33 -5.66
C ILE A 95 7.80 1.65 -4.66
N PHE A 96 8.21 2.37 -3.61
CA PHE A 96 9.16 1.85 -2.61
C PHE A 96 8.61 0.61 -1.92
N GLU A 97 7.41 0.72 -1.36
CA GLU A 97 6.81 -0.34 -0.57
C GLU A 97 6.43 -1.53 -1.44
N GLU A 98 5.85 -1.30 -2.62
CA GLU A 98 5.51 -2.42 -3.52
C GLU A 98 6.74 -3.17 -4.00
N VAL A 99 7.83 -2.48 -4.35
CA VAL A 99 9.08 -3.16 -4.74
C VAL A 99 9.68 -3.92 -3.56
N LEU A 100 9.67 -3.35 -2.36
CA LEU A 100 10.20 -4.00 -1.17
C LEU A 100 9.41 -5.26 -0.80
N TYR A 101 8.09 -5.13 -0.65
CA TYR A 101 7.24 -6.21 -0.16
C TYR A 101 6.85 -7.21 -1.25
N ARG A 102 6.45 -6.75 -2.45
CA ARG A 102 5.93 -7.63 -3.51
C ARG A 102 7.04 -8.05 -4.48
N GLY A 103 8.00 -7.16 -4.69
CA GLY A 103 9.22 -7.49 -5.42
C GLY A 103 10.15 -8.36 -4.59
N PHE A 104 10.89 -7.77 -3.65
CA PHE A 104 11.98 -8.44 -2.95
C PHE A 104 11.51 -9.50 -1.95
N LEU A 105 10.64 -9.14 -0.99
CA LEU A 105 10.25 -10.05 0.09
C LEU A 105 9.50 -11.28 -0.44
N ILE A 106 8.47 -11.11 -1.29
CA ILE A 106 7.79 -12.26 -1.91
C ILE A 106 8.78 -13.10 -2.73
N SER A 107 9.67 -12.50 -3.53
CA SER A 107 10.65 -13.29 -4.30
C SER A 107 11.59 -14.10 -3.40
N GLY A 108 12.04 -13.54 -2.27
CA GLY A 108 12.83 -14.26 -1.27
C GLY A 108 12.05 -15.42 -0.64
N LEU A 109 10.81 -15.18 -0.21
CA LEU A 109 9.93 -16.21 0.36
C LEU A 109 9.62 -17.34 -0.65
N LYS A 110 9.45 -16.99 -1.94
CA LYS A 110 9.30 -17.98 -3.01
C LYS A 110 10.60 -18.75 -3.25
N GLY A 111 11.75 -18.10 -3.16
CA GLY A 111 13.07 -18.72 -3.31
C GLY A 111 13.37 -19.80 -2.28
N ILE A 112 12.80 -19.70 -1.07
CA ILE A 112 12.87 -20.73 -0.03
C ILE A 112 11.73 -21.77 -0.09
N GLY A 113 10.94 -21.77 -1.17
CA GLY A 113 9.94 -22.81 -1.45
C GLY A 113 8.55 -22.60 -0.85
N LEU A 114 8.20 -21.40 -0.38
CA LEU A 114 6.86 -21.15 0.17
C LEU A 114 5.77 -21.04 -0.92
N SER A 115 4.55 -21.45 -0.58
CA SER A 115 3.37 -21.29 -1.44
C SER A 115 2.98 -19.81 -1.57
N ASP A 116 2.21 -19.47 -2.61
CA ASP A 116 1.75 -18.11 -2.85
C ASP A 116 0.93 -17.59 -1.64
N GLU A 117 0.11 -18.45 -1.03
CA GLU A 117 -0.68 -18.13 0.17
C GLU A 117 0.21 -17.83 1.37
N LYS A 118 1.21 -18.69 1.66
CA LYS A 118 2.14 -18.48 2.76
C LYS A 118 2.95 -17.21 2.57
N CYS A 119 3.43 -16.97 1.35
CA CYS A 119 4.10 -15.73 1.00
C CYS A 119 3.21 -14.51 1.26
N ASN A 120 1.93 -14.57 0.84
CA ASN A 120 1.00 -13.47 1.01
C ASN A 120 0.71 -13.16 2.49
N VAL A 121 0.52 -14.20 3.31
CA VAL A 121 0.29 -14.05 4.75
C VAL A 121 1.50 -13.43 5.43
N ILE A 122 2.69 -13.97 5.20
CA ILE A 122 3.93 -13.49 5.84
C ILE A 122 4.21 -12.04 5.44
N GLN A 123 4.18 -11.72 4.15
CA GLN A 123 4.43 -10.33 3.71
C GLN A 123 3.38 -9.37 4.25
N SER A 124 2.11 -9.79 4.39
CA SER A 124 1.06 -8.93 4.91
C SER A 124 1.24 -8.60 6.39
N ILE A 125 1.69 -9.58 7.18
CA ILE A 125 1.96 -9.37 8.61
C ILE A 125 3.15 -8.43 8.77
N ILE A 126 4.24 -8.67 8.03
CA ILE A 126 5.42 -7.80 8.06
C ILE A 126 5.05 -6.37 7.62
N PHE A 127 4.25 -6.23 6.56
CA PHE A 127 3.72 -4.94 6.10
C PHE A 127 2.95 -4.22 7.22
N GLY A 128 2.01 -4.90 7.87
CA GLY A 128 1.25 -4.32 8.98
C GLY A 128 2.13 -3.89 10.16
N ILE A 129 3.08 -4.75 10.56
CA ILE A 129 4.04 -4.46 11.64
C ILE A 129 4.95 -3.27 11.29
N ALA A 130 5.38 -3.11 10.04
CA ALA A 130 6.20 -1.98 9.64
C ALA A 130 5.48 -0.62 9.83
N HIS A 131 4.15 -0.63 9.80
CA HIS A 131 3.33 0.56 9.99
C HIS A 131 3.08 0.90 11.47
N VAL A 132 3.51 0.08 12.41
CA VAL A 132 3.38 0.30 13.87
C VAL A 132 3.93 1.65 14.32
N MET A 133 5.01 2.10 13.71
CA MET A 133 5.67 3.35 14.07
C MET A 133 4.91 4.60 13.59
N SER A 134 3.90 4.44 12.74
CA SER A 134 3.14 5.56 12.15
C SER A 134 2.00 6.09 13.03
N TRP A 135 1.69 5.44 14.15
CA TRP A 135 0.45 5.69 14.91
C TRP A 135 0.54 6.72 16.05
N GLY A 136 1.73 7.20 16.41
CA GLY A 136 1.90 8.13 17.53
C GLY A 136 1.39 7.58 18.88
N ALA A 137 1.03 8.46 19.82
CA ALA A 137 0.69 8.14 21.21
C ALA A 137 -0.76 7.66 21.44
N ALA A 138 -1.31 6.80 20.57
CA ALA A 138 -2.65 6.21 20.72
C ALA A 138 -2.56 4.69 20.99
N PRO A 139 -2.20 4.24 22.21
CA PRO A 139 -1.80 2.85 22.46
C PRO A 139 -2.96 1.86 22.37
N LYS A 140 -4.20 2.32 22.59
CA LYS A 140 -5.38 1.45 22.78
C LYS A 140 -5.94 0.85 21.48
N ALA A 141 -5.70 1.48 20.33
CA ALA A 141 -6.18 1.01 19.03
C ALA A 141 -5.07 0.42 18.14
N PHE A 142 -3.86 0.32 18.69
CA PHE A 142 -2.65 -0.13 18.00
C PHE A 142 -2.81 -1.47 17.27
N ILE A 143 -3.41 -2.46 17.94
CA ILE A 143 -3.63 -3.80 17.36
C ILE A 143 -4.60 -3.72 16.18
N LEU A 144 -5.69 -2.96 16.31
CA LEU A 144 -6.69 -2.81 15.26
C LEU A 144 -6.10 -2.12 14.02
N TYR A 145 -5.31 -1.07 14.21
CA TYR A 145 -4.66 -0.37 13.10
C TYR A 145 -3.59 -1.22 12.41
N THR A 146 -2.79 -1.94 13.19
CA THR A 146 -1.81 -2.89 12.65
C THR A 146 -2.50 -4.00 11.86
N ALA A 147 -3.62 -4.52 12.37
CA ALA A 147 -4.42 -5.51 11.66
C ALA A 147 -5.03 -4.95 10.36
N ALA A 148 -5.52 -3.71 10.37
CA ALA A 148 -6.03 -3.05 9.17
C ALA A 148 -4.93 -2.88 8.11
N GLN A 149 -3.72 -2.48 8.51
CA GLN A 149 -2.58 -2.40 7.59
C GLN A 149 -2.17 -3.78 7.07
N ALA A 150 -2.17 -4.80 7.92
CA ALA A 150 -1.93 -6.17 7.45
C ALA A 150 -2.98 -6.62 6.43
N MET A 151 -4.26 -6.29 6.64
CA MET A 151 -5.32 -6.58 5.67
C MET A 151 -5.11 -5.86 4.33
N ALA A 152 -4.74 -4.58 4.35
CA ALA A 152 -4.35 -3.83 3.15
C ALA A 152 -3.15 -4.51 2.46
N GLY A 153 -2.15 -4.89 3.25
CA GLY A 153 -0.97 -5.61 2.79
C GLY A 153 -1.32 -6.93 2.08
N TYR A 154 -2.26 -7.69 2.65
CA TYR A 154 -2.76 -8.94 2.10
C TYR A 154 -3.54 -8.75 0.79
N LEU A 155 -4.38 -7.72 0.71
CA LEU A 155 -5.14 -7.37 -0.50
C LEU A 155 -4.20 -7.04 -1.67
N LEU A 156 -3.22 -6.17 -1.42
CA LEU A 156 -2.20 -5.81 -2.42
C LEU A 156 -1.40 -7.04 -2.86
N GLY A 157 -1.05 -7.93 -1.94
CA GLY A 157 -0.40 -9.20 -2.30
C GLY A 157 -1.30 -10.13 -3.13
N LYS A 158 -2.62 -10.18 -2.88
CA LYS A 158 -3.56 -10.90 -3.77
C LYS A 158 -3.57 -10.31 -5.18
N VAL A 159 -3.55 -8.98 -5.30
CA VAL A 159 -3.46 -8.29 -6.61
C VAL A 159 -2.14 -8.63 -7.30
N TYR A 160 -1.02 -8.66 -6.56
CA TYR A 160 0.27 -9.08 -7.09
C TYR A 160 0.25 -10.51 -7.61
N PHE A 161 -0.24 -11.48 -6.82
CA PHE A 161 -0.30 -12.87 -7.26
C PHE A 161 -1.26 -13.09 -8.44
N LYS A 162 -2.33 -12.29 -8.55
CA LYS A 162 -3.28 -12.37 -9.66
C LYS A 162 -2.76 -11.75 -10.95
N THR A 163 -2.04 -10.64 -10.86
CA THR A 163 -1.58 -9.87 -12.03
C THR A 163 -0.14 -10.19 -12.43
N LYS A 164 0.64 -10.78 -11.50
CA LYS A 164 2.08 -11.00 -11.60
C LYS A 164 2.83 -9.74 -12.06
N SER A 165 2.39 -8.57 -11.59
CA SER A 165 2.93 -7.26 -11.98
C SER A 165 2.90 -6.30 -10.78
N LEU A 166 3.94 -5.45 -10.67
CA LEU A 166 4.03 -4.45 -9.61
C LEU A 166 3.15 -3.23 -9.87
N THR A 167 3.01 -2.82 -11.14
CA THR A 167 2.28 -1.60 -11.52
C THR A 167 0.83 -1.56 -11.01
N PRO A 168 0.03 -2.63 -11.12
CA PRO A 168 -1.32 -2.63 -10.55
C PRO A 168 -1.34 -2.43 -9.03
N CYS A 169 -0.36 -2.99 -8.33
CA CYS A 169 -0.26 -2.86 -6.87
C CYS A 169 0.13 -1.42 -6.48
N ILE A 170 1.07 -0.82 -7.21
CA ILE A 170 1.53 0.56 -6.97
C ILE A 170 0.39 1.55 -7.15
N LEU A 171 -0.38 1.40 -8.23
CA LEU A 171 -1.51 2.28 -8.52
C LEU A 171 -2.64 2.08 -7.49
N LEU A 172 -2.97 0.83 -7.13
CA LEU A 172 -3.98 0.56 -6.12
C LEU A 172 -3.58 1.11 -4.76
N HIS A 173 -2.33 0.91 -4.34
CA HIS A 173 -1.82 1.45 -3.09
C HIS A 173 -1.86 2.99 -3.07
N GLY A 174 -1.41 3.64 -4.16
CA GLY A 174 -1.51 5.08 -4.30
C GLY A 174 -2.95 5.60 -4.18
N LEU A 175 -3.93 4.89 -4.72
CA LEU A 175 -5.35 5.20 -4.57
C LEU A 175 -5.85 4.99 -3.13
N MET A 176 -5.51 3.87 -2.50
CA MET A 176 -5.87 3.57 -1.10
C MET A 176 -5.33 4.59 -0.09
N ASN A 177 -4.24 5.29 -0.44
CA ASN A 177 -3.67 6.34 0.41
C ASN A 177 -4.38 7.69 0.28
N VAL A 178 -5.19 7.88 -0.76
CA VAL A 178 -5.88 9.16 -1.04
C VAL A 178 -7.39 9.07 -0.80
N ILE A 179 -7.94 7.86 -0.81
CA ILE A 179 -9.34 7.54 -0.46
C ILE A 179 -9.49 7.45 1.06
#